data_AF-A0ABD5MZD7-F1
#
_entry.id   AF-A0ABD5MZD7-F1
#
_cell.length_a   1.000
_cell.length_b   1.000
_cell.length_c   1.000
_cell.angle_alpha   90.00
_cell.angle_beta   90.00
_cell.angle_gamma   90.00
#
_symmetry.space_group_name_H-M   'P 1'
#
loop_
_entity.id
_entity.type
_entity.pdbx_description
1 polymer ?
#
loop_
_entity_poly.entity_id
_entity_poly.type
_entity_poly.pdbx_seq_one_letter_code
_entity_poly.pdbx_strand_id
1 'polypeptide(L)' 'MSNEKKNLKSRIALMEKEILNLTGNKRTKAKMKYHKLLKSYSKECGLDEPIYLTRA' A
#
# COMPACT_ATOMS: atom_id res chain seq x y z
N MET A 1 -19.09 -2.19 -7.70
CA MET A 1 -17.82 -2.52 -7.03
C MET A 1 -16.67 -1.97 -7.86
N SER A 2 -16.21 -0.78 -7.46
CA SER A 2 -15.56 0.25 -8.28
C SER A 2 -14.22 -0.17 -8.90
N ASN A 3 -14.04 0.13 -10.19
CA ASN A 3 -12.81 -0.11 -10.98
C ASN A 3 -11.53 0.39 -10.28
N GLU A 4 -11.63 1.41 -9.42
CA GLU A 4 -10.52 1.99 -8.67
C GLU A 4 -9.85 0.99 -7.72
N LYS A 5 -10.63 0.15 -7.02
CA LYS A 5 -10.07 -0.87 -6.10
C LYS A 5 -9.25 -1.94 -6.83
N LYS A 6 -9.72 -2.36 -8.02
CA LYS A 6 -8.98 -3.29 -8.89
C LYS A 6 -7.69 -2.65 -9.39
N ASN A 7 -7.74 -1.36 -9.74
CA ASN A 7 -6.57 -0.61 -10.20
C ASN A 7 -5.51 -0.47 -9.09
N LEU A 8 -5.91 -0.13 -7.86
CA LEU A 8 -5.00 -0.04 -6.72
C LEU A 8 -4.31 -1.36 -6.39
N LYS A 9 -5.06 -2.47 -6.38
CA LYS A 9 -4.49 -3.81 -6.12
C LYS A 9 -3.43 -4.18 -7.17
N SER A 10 -3.70 -3.97 -8.45
CA SER A 10 -2.73 -4.22 -9.52
C SER A 10 -1.48 -3.34 -9.38
N ARG A 11 -1.67 -2.09 -9.00
CA ARG A 11 -0.59 -1.11 -8.84
C ARG A 11 0.29 -1.40 -7.62
N ILE A 12 -0.28 -1.94 -6.54
CA ILE A 12 0.44 -2.46 -5.37
C ILE A 12 1.32 -3.65 -5.80
N ALA A 13 0.76 -4.63 -6.50
CA ALA A 13 1.50 -5.82 -6.94
C ALA A 13 2.66 -5.50 -7.91
N LEU A 14 2.46 -4.51 -8.80
CA LEU A 14 3.54 -4.01 -9.66
C LEU A 14 4.66 -3.36 -8.84
N MET A 15 4.31 -2.51 -7.87
CA MET A 15 5.28 -1.80 -7.04
C MET A 15 6.05 -2.76 -6.11
N GLU A 16 5.45 -3.85 -5.63
CA GLU A 16 6.15 -4.90 -4.89
C GLU A 16 7.29 -5.52 -5.71
N LYS A 17 6.99 -5.87 -6.97
CA LYS A 17 7.99 -6.42 -7.89
C LYS A 17 9.10 -5.41 -8.19
N GLU A 18 8.76 -4.14 -8.39
CA GLU A 18 9.74 -3.08 -8.61
C GLU A 18 10.67 -2.90 -7.39
N ILE A 19 10.13 -2.93 -6.17
CA ILE A 19 10.93 -2.78 -4.93
C ILE A 19 11.97 -3.89 -4.76
N LEU A 20 11.66 -5.11 -5.23
CA LEU A 20 12.62 -6.23 -5.19
C LEU A 20 13.82 -5.98 -6.10
N ASN A 21 13.62 -5.29 -7.22
CA ASN A 21 14.66 -4.98 -8.20
C ASN A 21 15.42 -3.68 -7.90
N LEU A 22 14.96 -2.88 -6.93
CA LEU A 22 15.60 -1.62 -6.54
C LEU A 22 16.55 -1.80 -5.34
N THR A 23 17.64 -1.02 -5.33
CA THR A 23 18.62 -1.00 -4.23
C THR A 23 18.89 0.43 -3.74
N GLY A 24 19.48 0.54 -2.54
CA GLY A 24 19.86 1.82 -1.93
C GLY A 24 18.70 2.81 -1.77
N ASN A 25 18.98 4.08 -2.02
CA ASN A 25 18.03 5.18 -1.84
C ASN A 25 16.77 5.06 -2.73
N LYS A 26 16.89 4.43 -3.91
CA LYS A 26 15.74 4.19 -4.80
C LYS A 26 14.76 3.19 -4.17
N ARG A 27 15.28 2.14 -3.52
CA ARG A 27 14.45 1.16 -2.78
C ARG A 27 13.70 1.81 -1.62
N THR A 28 14.37 2.66 -0.85
CA THR A 28 13.75 3.37 0.28
C THR A 28 12.61 4.28 -0.17
N LYS A 29 12.82 5.08 -1.23
CA LYS A 29 11.77 5.92 -1.81
C LYS A 29 10.59 5.11 -2.35
N ALA A 30 10.86 3.98 -3.00
CA ALA A 30 9.83 3.08 -3.51
C ALA A 30 9.02 2.44 -2.36
N LYS A 31 9.67 1.99 -1.29
CA LYS A 31 9.01 1.47 -0.07
C LYS A 31 8.08 2.51 0.58
N MET A 32 8.51 3.77 0.65
CA MET A 32 7.66 4.86 1.18
C MET A 32 6.42 5.09 0.31
N LYS A 33 6.57 5.09 -1.01
CA LYS A 33 5.43 5.21 -1.94
C LYS A 33 4.48 4.03 -1.82
N TYR A 34 5.02 2.82 -1.69
CA TYR A 34 4.25 1.59 -1.50
C TYR A 34 3.42 1.61 -0.21
N HIS A 35 4.01 2.06 0.91
CA HIS A 35 3.29 2.22 2.17
C HIS A 35 2.12 3.22 2.07
N LYS A 36 2.31 4.34 1.37
CA LYS A 36 1.23 5.30 1.13
C LYS A 36 0.08 4.67 0.33
N LEU A 37 0.42 3.89 -0.70
CA LEU A 37 -0.55 3.16 -1.53
C LEU A 37 -1.32 2.09 -0.73
N LEU A 38 -0.61 1.32 0.11
CA LEU A 38 -1.24 0.35 1.02
C LEU A 38 -2.21 1.03 1.99
N LYS A 39 -1.85 2.18 2.55
CA LYS A 39 -2.73 2.93 3.45
C LYS A 39 -4.00 3.41 2.74
N SER A 40 -3.87 3.95 1.52
CA SER A 40 -5.04 4.31 0.70
C SER A 40 -5.94 3.10 0.40
N TYR A 41 -5.34 1.97 0.02
CA TYR A 41 -6.10 0.74 -0.25
C TYR A 41 -6.79 0.18 1.01
N SER A 42 -6.11 0.21 2.16
CA SER A 42 -6.67 -0.25 3.43
C SER A 42 -7.87 0.60 3.84
N LYS A 43 -7.76 1.93 3.71
CA LYS A 43 -8.87 2.86 3.94
C LYS A 43 -10.05 2.60 3.00
N GLU A 44 -9.80 2.40 1.71
CA GLU A 44 -10.87 2.09 0.74
C GLU A 44 -11.54 0.74 0.98
N CYS A 45 -10.80 -0.24 1.50
CA CYS A 45 -11.31 -1.56 1.87
C CYS A 45 -11.94 -1.58 3.27
N GLY A 46 -11.88 -0.50 4.04
CA GLY A 46 -12.35 -0.48 5.43
C GLY A 46 -11.55 -1.40 6.36
N LEU A 47 -10.29 -1.69 6.00
CA LEU A 47 -9.36 -2.53 6.75
C LEU A 47 -8.51 -1.74 7.75
N ASP A 48 -8.66 -0.41 7.81
CA ASP A 48 -8.08 0.40 8.88
C ASP A 48 -8.78 0.02 10.18
N GLU A 49 -8.05 -0.67 11.05
CA GLU A 49 -8.51 -1.03 12.38
C GLU A 49 -8.80 0.26 13.16
N PRO A 50 -10.00 0.42 13.74
CA PRO A 50 -10.31 1.62 14.49
C PRO A 50 -9.34 1.77 15.67
N ILE A 51 -8.82 2.99 15.84
CA ILE A 51 -7.86 3.37 16.90
C ILE A 51 -8.35 3.01 18.31
N TYR A 52 -9.67 2.82 18.51
CA TYR A 52 -10.22 2.40 19.79
C TYR A 52 -9.99 0.91 20.15
N LEU A 53 -9.55 0.06 19.21
CA LEU A 53 -9.22 -1.36 19.47
C LEU A 53 -7.74 -1.59 19.81
N THR A 54 -6.85 -0.64 19.53
CA THR A 54 -5.40 -0.76 19.74
C THR A 54 -4.91 -0.27 21.10
N ARG A 55 -5.82 0.13 21.99
CA ARG A 55 -5.54 0.45 23.40
C ARG A 55 -6.28 -0.55 24.30
N ALA A 56 -5.70 -1.71 24.52
CA ALA A 56 -6.02 -2.62 25.62
C ALA A 56 -4.72 -2.93 26.37
#